data_AF-A0A7V4LDJ7-F1
#
_entry.id   AF-A0A7V4LDJ7-F1
#
_cell.length_a   1.000
_cell.length_b   1.000
_cell.length_c   1.000
_cell.angle_alpha   90.00
_cell.angle_beta   90.00
_cell.angle_gamma   90.00
#
_symmetry.space_group_name_H-M   'P 1'
#
loop_
_entity.id
_entity.type
_entity.pdbx_description
1 polymer ?
#
loop_
_entity_poly.entity_id
_entity_poly.type
_entity_poly.pdbx_seq_one_letter_code
_entity_poly.pdbx_strand_id
1 'polypeptide(L)'
;MHTTRSHRFFTLLFVLGMLLGVAALGPDPVQAQGIWPWTSYRLATDEDLGPLGVRDLEIMRNEIYARHGWIFARRDLQAYFFSQPWYQPRGGPGDREWVN
;
A
#
# COMPACT_ATOMS: atom_id res chain seq x y z
N MET A 1 2.90 56.50 -12.62
CA MET A 1 3.96 55.47 -12.64
C MET A 1 3.93 54.72 -11.32
N HIS A 2 3.40 53.50 -11.34
CA HIS A 2 3.83 52.28 -10.64
C HIS A 2 2.64 51.33 -10.64
N THR A 3 2.89 50.16 -11.20
CA THR A 3 1.94 49.18 -11.68
C THR A 3 1.46 48.26 -10.56
N THR A 4 0.18 47.96 -10.58
CA THR A 4 -0.56 47.10 -9.64
C THR A 4 0.00 45.67 -9.63
N ARG A 5 0.50 45.25 -8.46
CA ARG A 5 0.99 43.89 -8.16
C ARG A 5 -0.17 42.90 -8.17
N SER A 6 -0.16 42.05 -9.19
CA SER A 6 -1.11 40.97 -9.45
C SER A 6 -1.17 39.95 -8.29
N HIS A 7 -2.22 40.03 -7.49
CA HIS A 7 -2.68 38.96 -6.61
C HIS A 7 -4.07 38.50 -7.05
N ARG A 8 -4.19 38.16 -8.35
CA ARG A 8 -5.41 37.59 -8.93
C ARG A 8 -5.08 36.49 -9.94
N PHE A 9 -4.18 35.57 -9.58
CA PHE A 9 -3.86 34.40 -10.40
C PHE A 9 -3.58 33.11 -9.59
N PHE A 10 -3.83 33.09 -8.27
CA PHE A 10 -3.52 31.93 -7.42
C PHE A 10 -4.67 31.53 -6.49
N THR A 11 -5.91 31.78 -6.89
CA THR A 11 -7.10 31.35 -6.13
C THR A 11 -8.29 31.05 -7.04
N LEU A 12 -8.02 30.50 -8.23
CA LEU A 12 -9.03 30.05 -9.19
C LEU A 12 -8.56 28.78 -9.93
N LEU A 13 -7.86 27.89 -9.21
CA LEU A 13 -7.50 26.54 -9.67
C LEU A 13 -7.71 25.50 -8.56
N PHE A 14 -8.63 25.77 -7.64
CA PHE A 14 -8.93 24.90 -6.49
C PHE A 14 -10.42 24.55 -6.32
N VAL A 15 -11.32 24.93 -7.24
CA VAL A 15 -12.77 24.64 -7.10
C VAL A 15 -13.47 24.19 -8.41
N LEU A 16 -12.75 23.95 -9.51
CA LEU A 16 -13.35 23.45 -10.77
C LEU A 16 -13.06 21.96 -11.07
N GLY A 17 -12.51 21.23 -10.10
CA GLY A 17 -12.32 19.77 -10.15
C GLY A 17 -13.25 19.00 -9.20
N MET A 18 -14.28 19.64 -8.65
CA MET A 18 -15.17 19.07 -7.63
C MET A 18 -16.60 18.86 -8.19
N LEU A 19 -16.74 18.25 -9.38
CA LEU A 19 -18.07 17.93 -9.91
C LEU A 19 -18.18 16.72 -10.87
N LEU A 20 -17.11 15.99 -11.18
CA LEU A 20 -17.17 14.76 -11.99
C LEU A 20 -16.06 13.76 -11.60
N GLY A 21 -16.15 13.11 -10.45
CA GLY A 21 -15.10 12.17 -10.04
C GLY A 21 -15.38 11.25 -8.86
N VAL A 22 -16.61 11.15 -8.36
CA VAL A 22 -16.96 10.14 -7.33
C VAL A 22 -17.51 8.89 -8.02
N ALA A 23 -16.74 8.33 -8.95
CA ALA A 23 -17.13 7.17 -9.73
C ALA A 23 -15.91 6.35 -10.20
N ALA A 24 -14.91 6.16 -9.32
CA ALA A 24 -13.90 5.10 -9.43
C ALA A 24 -12.92 5.16 -8.24
N LEU A 25 -13.40 5.07 -7.00
CA LEU A 25 -12.51 4.79 -5.87
C LEU A 25 -12.14 3.30 -5.92
N GLY A 26 -11.39 2.91 -6.94
CA GLY A 26 -10.59 1.69 -6.90
C GLY A 26 -9.60 1.78 -5.74
N PRO A 27 -8.98 0.67 -5.33
CA PRO A 27 -7.99 0.69 -4.26
C PRO A 27 -6.94 1.77 -4.57
N ASP A 28 -6.56 2.56 -3.55
CA ASP A 28 -5.49 3.55 -3.69
C ASP A 28 -4.29 2.89 -4.37
N PRO A 29 -3.56 3.59 -5.26
CA PRO A 29 -2.47 2.99 -6.02
C PRO A 29 -1.38 2.39 -5.12
N VAL A 30 -1.26 2.82 -3.87
CA VAL A 30 -0.41 2.19 -2.85
C VAL A 30 -0.92 0.81 -2.44
N GLN A 31 -2.23 0.69 -2.26
CA GLN A 31 -2.87 -0.55 -1.86
C GLN A 31 -2.91 -1.59 -2.99
N ALA A 32 -2.94 -1.15 -4.26
CA ALA A 32 -2.94 -2.03 -5.43
C ALA A 32 -1.56 -2.59 -5.80
N GLN A 33 -0.47 -2.18 -5.13
CA GLN A 33 0.88 -2.72 -5.35
C GLN A 33 1.09 -4.02 -4.57
N GLY A 34 2.00 -4.89 -4.99
CA GLY A 34 2.20 -6.23 -4.42
C GLY A 34 1.80 -7.33 -5.39
N ILE A 35 2.06 -8.60 -5.04
CA ILE A 35 1.70 -9.73 -5.93
C ILE A 35 0.24 -10.12 -5.69
N TRP A 36 -0.21 -10.06 -4.43
CA TRP A 36 -1.58 -10.41 -4.06
C TRP A 36 -2.27 -9.31 -3.25
N PRO A 37 -2.43 -8.10 -3.81
CA PRO A 37 -3.04 -6.98 -3.08
C PRO A 37 -4.48 -7.23 -2.64
N TRP A 38 -5.16 -8.13 -3.35
CA TRP A 38 -6.54 -8.51 -3.06
C TRP A 38 -6.69 -9.29 -1.75
N THR A 39 -5.62 -9.84 -1.17
CA THR A 39 -5.69 -10.59 0.10
C THR A 39 -6.05 -9.71 1.29
N SER A 40 -5.99 -8.38 1.14
CA SER A 40 -6.50 -7.43 2.14
C SER A 40 -8.00 -7.17 2.05
N TYR A 41 -8.67 -7.60 0.98
CA TYR A 41 -10.08 -7.26 0.71
C TYR A 41 -10.99 -8.48 0.63
N ARG A 42 -10.45 -9.64 0.29
CA ARG A 42 -11.21 -10.90 0.22
C ARG A 42 -10.36 -12.08 0.70
N LEU A 43 -11.06 -13.14 1.07
CA LEU A 43 -10.44 -14.44 1.36
C LEU A 43 -9.90 -15.08 0.07
N ALA A 44 -8.80 -15.80 0.21
CA ALA A 44 -8.28 -16.68 -0.84
C ALA A 44 -9.17 -17.92 -0.98
N THR A 45 -9.37 -18.37 -2.21
CA THR A 45 -10.07 -19.63 -2.52
C THR A 45 -9.08 -20.72 -2.91
N ASP A 46 -9.54 -21.97 -2.97
CA ASP A 46 -8.69 -23.09 -3.38
C ASP A 46 -8.15 -22.91 -4.81
N GLU A 47 -8.90 -22.25 -5.69
CA GLU A 47 -8.47 -21.90 -7.05
C GLU A 47 -7.35 -20.85 -7.05
N ASP A 48 -7.34 -19.92 -6.09
CA ASP A 48 -6.25 -18.95 -5.96
C ASP A 48 -4.96 -19.62 -5.46
N LEU A 49 -5.09 -20.61 -4.58
CA LEU A 49 -3.98 -21.27 -3.88
C LEU A 49 -3.38 -22.44 -4.66
N GLY A 50 -4.21 -23.21 -5.36
CA GLY A 50 -3.81 -24.45 -6.05
C GLY A 50 -2.65 -24.30 -7.04
N PRO A 51 -2.57 -23.20 -7.83
CA PRO A 51 -1.46 -22.95 -8.73
C PRO A 51 -0.15 -22.52 -8.06
N LEU A 52 -0.17 -22.14 -6.78
CA LEU A 52 0.96 -21.50 -6.11
C LEU A 52 1.93 -22.52 -5.50
N GLY A 53 3.22 -22.26 -5.67
CA GLY A 53 4.28 -23.02 -4.98
C GLY A 53 4.38 -22.68 -3.50
N VAL A 54 5.11 -23.49 -2.73
CA VAL A 54 5.32 -23.27 -1.28
C VAL A 54 5.87 -21.87 -0.98
N ARG A 55 6.80 -21.38 -1.81
CA ARG A 55 7.36 -20.03 -1.63
C ARG A 55 6.33 -18.95 -1.90
N ASP A 56 5.50 -19.11 -2.92
CA ASP A 56 4.47 -18.13 -3.27
C ASP A 56 3.40 -18.07 -2.19
N LEU A 57 2.94 -19.22 -1.70
CA LEU A 57 2.02 -19.31 -0.57
C LEU A 57 2.59 -18.65 0.69
N GLU A 58 3.90 -18.80 0.93
CA GLU A 58 4.58 -18.13 2.03
C GLU A 58 4.60 -16.60 1.83
N ILE A 59 4.97 -16.11 0.65
CA ILE A 59 4.96 -14.67 0.38
C ILE A 59 3.55 -14.11 0.48
N MET A 60 2.56 -14.78 -0.11
CA MET A 60 1.15 -14.38 -0.09
C MET A 60 0.62 -14.23 1.34
N ARG A 61 0.89 -15.22 2.21
CA ARG A 61 0.53 -15.14 3.62
C ARG A 61 1.23 -13.96 4.31
N ASN A 62 2.53 -13.80 4.07
CA ASN A 62 3.30 -12.73 4.69
C ASN A 62 2.97 -11.33 4.15
N GLU A 63 2.45 -11.23 2.93
CA GLU A 63 2.02 -9.97 2.33
C GLU A 63 0.88 -9.33 3.15
N ILE A 64 -0.01 -10.15 3.71
CA ILE A 64 -1.06 -9.69 4.63
C ILE A 64 -0.42 -9.00 5.85
N TYR A 65 0.54 -9.65 6.52
CA TYR A 65 1.24 -9.07 7.66
C TYR A 65 2.04 -7.81 7.29
N ALA A 66 2.72 -7.83 6.14
CA ALA A 66 3.51 -6.70 5.64
C ALA A 66 2.64 -5.45 5.43
N ARG A 67 1.40 -5.61 4.94
CA ARG A 67 0.43 -4.50 4.78
C ARG A 67 0.00 -3.91 6.13
N HIS A 68 -0.02 -4.72 7.18
CA HIS A 68 -0.23 -4.24 8.55
C HIS A 68 1.03 -3.61 9.17
N GLY A 69 2.15 -3.57 8.45
CA GLY A 69 3.40 -2.96 8.88
C GLY A 69 4.29 -3.87 9.72
N TRP A 70 4.08 -5.18 9.67
CA TRP A 70 4.89 -6.14 10.45
C TRP A 70 6.34 -6.17 10.00
N ILE A 71 7.26 -6.26 10.95
CA ILE A 71 8.69 -6.42 10.69
C ILE A 71 9.07 -7.89 10.82
N PHE A 72 9.62 -8.48 9.75
CA PHE A 72 9.98 -9.89 9.73
C PHE A 72 11.35 -10.14 10.38
N ALA A 73 11.44 -11.15 11.26
CA ALA A 73 12.72 -11.59 11.86
C ALA A 73 13.58 -12.41 10.88
N ARG A 74 12.92 -13.15 9.99
CA ARG A 74 13.56 -13.95 8.94
C ARG A 74 14.18 -13.03 7.89
N ARG A 75 15.48 -13.18 7.66
CA ARG A 75 16.25 -12.30 6.77
C ARG A 75 15.76 -12.30 5.32
N ASP A 76 15.30 -13.43 4.82
CA ASP A 76 14.80 -13.58 3.45
C ASP A 76 13.49 -12.81 3.24
N LEU A 77 12.54 -12.93 4.17
CA LEU A 77 11.27 -12.20 4.14
C LEU A 77 11.49 -10.71 4.40
N GLN A 78 12.35 -10.40 5.36
CA GLN A 78 12.75 -9.04 5.68
C GLN A 78 13.32 -8.33 4.44
N ALA A 79 14.32 -8.93 3.78
CA ALA A 79 14.90 -8.39 2.55
C ALA A 79 13.86 -8.24 1.43
N TYR A 80 12.99 -9.25 1.24
CA TYR A 80 11.95 -9.23 0.22
C TYR A 80 10.94 -8.09 0.43
N PHE A 81 10.43 -7.88 1.65
CA PHE A 81 9.44 -6.84 1.92
C PHE A 81 10.05 -5.45 1.99
N PHE A 82 11.29 -5.31 2.50
CA PHE A 82 12.00 -4.03 2.45
C PHE A 82 12.31 -3.55 1.03
N SER A 83 12.38 -4.45 0.05
CA SER A 83 12.53 -4.04 -1.36
C SER A 83 11.22 -3.61 -2.01
N GLN A 84 10.07 -3.75 -1.33
CA GLN A 84 8.77 -3.38 -1.90
C GLN A 84 8.47 -1.89 -1.66
N PRO A 85 8.11 -1.12 -2.69
CA PRO A 85 7.86 0.32 -2.55
C PRO A 85 6.63 0.67 -1.71
N TRP A 86 5.68 -0.27 -1.58
CA TRP A 86 4.45 -0.10 -0.80
C TRP A 86 4.58 -0.50 0.67
N TYR A 87 5.65 -1.21 1.05
CA TYR A 87 5.81 -1.73 2.40
C TYR A 87 6.25 -0.63 3.37
N GLN A 88 5.46 -0.43 4.41
CA GLN A 88 5.72 0.56 5.46
C GLN A 88 5.75 -0.14 6.82
N PRO A 89 6.94 -0.49 7.34
CA PRO A 89 7.06 -1.10 8.65
C PRO A 89 6.56 -0.13 9.73
N ARG A 90 5.69 -0.62 10.62
CA ARG A 90 5.11 0.13 11.73
C ARG A 90 5.56 -0.52 13.04
N GLY A 91 6.44 0.15 13.76
CA GLY A 91 6.96 -0.30 15.06
C GLY A 91 8.46 -0.02 15.20
N GLY A 92 8.89 0.29 16.42
CA GLY A 92 10.31 0.37 16.78
C GLY A 92 10.88 -1.01 17.16
N PRO A 93 12.20 -1.13 17.36
CA PRO A 93 12.82 -2.36 17.87
C PRO A 93 12.28 -2.84 19.23
N GLY A 94 11.44 -2.08 19.92
CA GLY A 94 10.75 -2.46 21.15
C GLY A 94 9.33 -3.02 20.96
N ASP A 95 8.72 -2.81 19.79
CA ASP A 95 7.34 -3.22 19.49
C ASP A 95 7.28 -4.63 18.83
N ARG A 96 8.34 -5.43 19.02
CA ARG A 96 8.46 -6.80 18.51
C ARG A 96 7.57 -7.71 19.33
N GLU A 97 6.26 -7.69 19.06
CA GLU A 97 5.35 -8.66 19.64
C GLU A 97 5.74 -10.04 19.08
N TRP A 98 6.12 -10.93 20.00
CA TRP A 98 6.56 -12.29 19.72
C TRP A 98 5.47 -13.04 18.97
N VAL A 99 5.66 -13.27 17.68
CA VAL A 99 4.74 -14.09 16.91
C VAL A 99 5.48 -15.34 16.50
N ASN A 100 5.09 -16.43 17.18
CA ASN A 100 5.47 -17.82 16.98
C ASN A 100 5.62 -18.21 15.50
#